data_AF-A0A6C0N897-F1
#
_entry.id   AF-A0A6C0N897-F1
#
_cell.length_a   1.000
_cell.length_b   1.000
_cell.length_c   1.000
_cell.angle_alpha   90.00
_cell.angle_beta   90.00
_cell.angle_gamma   90.00
#
_symmetry.space_group_name_H-M   'P 1'
#
loop_
_entity.id
_entity.type
_entity.pdbx_description
1 polymer ?
#
loop_
_entity_poly.entity_id
_entity_poly.type
_entity_poly.pdbx_seq_one_letter_code
_entity_poly.pdbx_strand_id
1 'polypeptide(L)'
;GKDLFRGYNEKDQEEKKQLQDNLKEIFKKIHDNLMVDLENDKIEGKNKGKVTMEEAQKRYKKDEDDGGNYYQLREDWWDANRETVWYAITCGAPKDAKYKVIGADGSRTESAMGQCRGVTGVPTYFDYVPQYLRW
;
A
#
# COMPACT_ATOMS: atom_id res chain seq x y z
N GLY A 1 5.11 12.27 13.44
CA GLY A 1 3.67 12.24 13.83
C GLY A 1 3.49 11.20 14.91
N LYS A 2 2.55 11.41 15.85
CA LYS A 2 2.22 10.43 16.90
C LYS A 2 1.51 9.21 16.27
N ASP A 3 1.99 8.03 16.62
CA ASP A 3 1.42 6.72 16.31
C ASP A 3 -0.06 6.64 16.74
N LEU A 4 -0.94 6.25 15.81
CA LEU A 4 -2.39 6.09 16.02
C LEU A 4 -2.75 4.71 16.64
N PHE A 5 -1.80 3.78 16.75
CA PHE A 5 -2.01 2.46 17.34
C PHE A 5 -1.20 2.29 18.62
N ARG A 6 -1.63 2.99 19.67
CA ARG A 6 -1.14 2.87 21.05
C ARG A 6 -1.63 1.56 21.71
N GLY A 7 -1.40 0.43 21.06
CA GLY A 7 -1.55 -0.92 21.60
C GLY A 7 -0.20 -1.62 21.52
N TYR A 8 0.48 -1.72 22.66
CA TYR A 8 1.75 -2.43 22.83
C TYR A 8 1.49 -3.62 23.76
N ASN A 9 0.64 -4.54 23.33
CA ASN A 9 0.61 -5.88 23.92
C ASN A 9 1.31 -6.87 22.97
N GLU A 10 1.75 -8.01 23.48
CA GLU A 10 2.50 -9.02 22.70
C GLU A 10 1.71 -9.49 21.47
N LYS A 11 0.38 -9.60 21.60
CA LYS A 11 -0.51 -10.03 20.51
C LYS A 11 -0.53 -9.03 19.34
N ASP A 12 -0.59 -7.74 19.61
CA ASP A 12 -0.55 -6.69 18.58
C ASP A 12 0.80 -6.71 17.82
N GLN A 13 1.88 -7.07 18.50
CA GLN A 13 3.21 -7.20 17.88
C GLN A 13 3.29 -8.44 16.97
N GLU A 14 2.72 -9.56 17.41
CA GLU A 14 2.65 -10.79 16.60
C GLU A 14 1.80 -10.59 15.34
N GLU A 15 0.63 -9.95 15.46
CA GLU A 15 -0.24 -9.66 14.32
C GLU A 15 0.44 -8.72 13.32
N LYS A 16 1.11 -7.66 13.81
CA LYS A 16 1.92 -6.77 12.96
C LYS A 16 3.05 -7.50 12.26
N LYS A 17 3.73 -8.41 12.94
CA LYS A 17 4.81 -9.21 12.36
C LYS A 17 4.27 -10.10 11.23
N GLN A 18 3.19 -10.82 11.47
CA GLN A 18 2.54 -11.67 10.46
C GLN A 18 2.12 -10.84 9.23
N LEU A 19 1.53 -9.67 9.46
CA LEU A 19 1.17 -8.75 8.39
C LEU A 19 2.40 -8.35 7.57
N GLN A 20 3.48 -7.91 8.22
CA GLN A 20 4.71 -7.52 7.54
C GLN A 20 5.35 -8.67 6.76
N ASP A 21 5.35 -9.89 7.29
CA ASP A 21 5.88 -11.07 6.61
C ASP A 21 5.05 -11.43 5.35
N ASN A 22 3.73 -11.42 5.46
CA ASN A 22 2.83 -11.63 4.31
C ASN A 22 3.07 -10.59 3.22
N LEU A 23 3.28 -9.34 3.62
CA LEU A 23 3.52 -8.24 2.69
C LEU A 23 4.88 -8.37 1.99
N LYS A 24 5.91 -8.88 2.66
CA LYS A 24 7.19 -9.19 2.01
C LYS A 24 7.01 -10.31 0.99
N GLU A 25 6.26 -11.35 1.33
CA GLU A 25 6.00 -12.46 0.42
C GLU A 25 5.22 -12.02 -0.83
N ILE A 26 4.17 -11.21 -0.66
CA ILE A 26 3.38 -10.67 -1.77
C ILE A 26 4.27 -9.83 -2.68
N PHE A 27 5.06 -8.91 -2.12
CA PHE A 27 5.88 -8.01 -2.94
C PHE A 27 7.07 -8.70 -3.60
N LYS A 28 7.60 -9.76 -2.98
CA LYS A 28 8.53 -10.67 -3.64
C LYS A 28 7.90 -11.29 -4.90
N LYS A 29 6.69 -11.86 -4.77
CA LYS A 29 5.97 -12.45 -5.92
C LYS A 29 5.68 -11.43 -7.02
N ILE A 30 5.30 -10.20 -6.64
CA ILE A 30 5.07 -9.10 -7.60
C ILE A 30 6.38 -8.75 -8.32
N HIS A 31 7.49 -8.63 -7.60
CA HIS A 31 8.80 -8.37 -8.17
C HIS A 31 9.21 -9.47 -9.15
N ASP A 32 9.13 -10.74 -8.75
CA ASP A 32 9.51 -11.87 -9.57
C ASP A 32 8.67 -11.94 -10.86
N ASN A 33 7.35 -11.73 -10.76
CA ASN A 33 6.46 -11.68 -11.92
C ASN A 33 6.77 -10.50 -12.85
N LEU A 34 7.03 -9.31 -12.28
CA LEU A 34 7.43 -8.13 -13.06
C LEU A 34 8.68 -8.43 -13.89
N MET A 35 9.68 -9.07 -13.28
CA MET A 35 10.91 -9.43 -13.95
C MET A 35 10.68 -10.42 -15.11
N VAL A 36 9.82 -11.42 -14.91
CA VAL A 36 9.42 -12.38 -15.96
C VAL A 36 8.68 -11.69 -17.10
N ASP A 37 7.73 -10.80 -16.80
CA ASP A 37 6.95 -10.08 -17.80
C ASP A 37 7.84 -9.18 -18.68
N LEU A 38 8.82 -8.49 -18.08
CA LEU A 38 9.76 -7.65 -18.80
C LEU A 38 10.72 -8.45 -19.68
N GLU A 39 11.14 -9.64 -19.22
CA GLU A 39 11.95 -10.55 -20.02
C GLU A 39 11.15 -11.12 -21.21
N ASN A 40 9.89 -11.50 -21.01
CA ASN A 40 9.01 -11.96 -22.09
C ASN A 40 8.74 -10.86 -23.13
N ASP A 41 8.46 -9.64 -22.68
CA ASP A 41 8.29 -8.49 -23.58
C ASP A 41 9.53 -8.29 -24.46
N LYS A 42 10.74 -8.47 -23.90
CA LYS A 42 12.04 -8.41 -24.61
C LYS A 42 12.17 -9.45 -25.71
N ILE A 43 11.78 -10.68 -25.43
CA ILE A 43 11.81 -11.78 -26.41
C ILE A 43 10.83 -11.51 -27.55
N GLU A 44 9.65 -10.97 -27.23
CA GLU A 44 8.59 -10.70 -28.20
C GLU A 44 8.75 -9.35 -28.94
N GLY A 45 9.76 -8.55 -28.59
CA GLY A 45 9.99 -7.23 -29.18
C GLY A 45 8.92 -6.19 -28.85
N LYS A 46 8.19 -6.36 -27.74
CA LYS A 46 7.05 -5.51 -27.30
C LYS A 46 7.46 -4.32 -26.43
N ASN A 47 8.76 -4.11 -26.20
CA ASN A 47 9.31 -3.16 -25.23
C ASN A 47 9.30 -1.70 -25.70
N LYS A 48 8.78 -1.39 -26.89
CA LYS A 48 8.93 -0.06 -27.48
C LYS A 48 8.21 1.00 -26.63
N GLY A 49 8.97 1.80 -25.89
CA GLY A 49 8.45 2.81 -24.96
C GLY A 49 8.02 2.29 -23.58
N LYS A 50 8.31 1.02 -23.26
CA LYS A 50 8.14 0.45 -21.92
C LYS A 50 9.47 0.41 -21.17
N VAL A 51 9.40 0.31 -19.84
CA VAL A 51 10.58 0.07 -18.99
C VAL A 51 11.25 -1.23 -19.40
N THR A 52 12.58 -1.30 -19.36
CA THR A 52 13.30 -2.56 -19.59
C THR A 52 13.54 -3.32 -18.29
N MET A 53 13.86 -4.61 -18.42
CA MET A 53 14.31 -5.45 -17.30
C MET A 53 15.49 -4.82 -16.55
N GLU A 54 16.48 -4.31 -17.29
CA GLU A 54 17.67 -3.70 -16.72
C GLU A 54 17.37 -2.39 -15.97
N GLU A 55 16.42 -1.60 -16.47
CA GLU A 55 15.95 -0.37 -15.80
C GLU A 55 15.18 -0.68 -14.52
N ALA A 56 14.30 -1.69 -14.54
CA ALA A 56 13.57 -2.15 -13.36
C ALA A 56 14.50 -2.70 -12.28
N GLN A 57 15.47 -3.55 -12.66
CA GLN A 57 16.51 -4.04 -11.74
C GLN A 57 17.29 -2.89 -11.11
N LYS A 58 17.66 -1.88 -11.89
CA LYS A 58 18.35 -0.69 -11.36
C LYS A 58 17.46 0.10 -10.40
N ARG A 59 16.17 0.25 -10.70
CA ARG A 59 15.19 0.98 -9.88
C ARG A 59 15.00 0.31 -8.51
N TYR A 60 14.91 -1.01 -8.48
CA TYR A 60 14.59 -1.82 -7.30
C TYR A 60 15.79 -2.48 -6.64
N LYS A 61 17.01 -2.17 -7.07
CA LYS A 61 18.24 -2.76 -6.51
C LYS A 61 18.29 -2.69 -4.98
N LYS A 62 17.85 -1.57 -4.38
CA LYS A 62 17.87 -1.41 -2.93
C LYS A 62 16.88 -2.30 -2.20
N ASP A 63 15.81 -2.74 -2.87
CA ASP A 63 14.81 -3.61 -2.26
C ASP A 63 15.38 -5.00 -1.92
N GLU A 64 16.33 -5.48 -2.73
CA GLU A 64 17.12 -6.68 -2.45
C GLU A 64 18.10 -6.44 -1.29
N ASP A 65 18.80 -5.30 -1.30
CA ASP A 65 19.77 -4.91 -0.27
C ASP A 65 19.12 -4.63 1.10
N ASP A 66 17.88 -4.14 1.12
CA ASP A 66 17.09 -3.81 2.31
C ASP A 66 16.46 -5.06 2.95
N GLY A 67 16.99 -6.25 2.69
CA GLY A 67 16.52 -7.50 3.28
C GLY A 67 15.15 -7.96 2.75
N GLY A 68 14.82 -7.62 1.50
CA GLY A 68 13.57 -8.02 0.86
C GLY A 68 12.34 -7.29 1.42
N ASN A 69 12.51 -6.04 1.85
CA ASN A 69 11.40 -5.22 2.30
C ASN A 69 10.61 -4.57 1.14
N TYR A 70 11.17 -4.53 -0.07
CA TYR A 70 10.49 -4.03 -1.27
C TYR A 70 9.96 -2.60 -1.13
N TYR A 71 10.69 -1.73 -0.44
CA TYR A 71 10.22 -0.40 -0.11
C TYR A 71 9.95 0.44 -1.36
N GLN A 72 10.84 0.40 -2.34
CA GLN A 72 10.69 1.16 -3.58
C GLN A 72 9.53 0.61 -4.42
N LEU A 73 9.42 -0.71 -4.55
CA LEU A 73 8.31 -1.35 -5.25
C LEU A 73 6.96 -1.11 -4.57
N ARG A 74 6.92 -1.07 -3.23
CA ARG A 74 5.71 -0.74 -2.46
C ARG A 74 5.27 0.70 -2.68
N GLU A 75 6.21 1.64 -2.74
CA GLU A 75 5.89 3.04 -3.04
C GLU A 75 5.38 3.20 -4.48
N ASP A 76 6.05 2.60 -5.46
CA ASP A 76 5.64 2.67 -6.87
C ASP A 76 4.27 1.98 -7.07
N TRP A 77 4.00 0.86 -6.39
CA TRP A 77 2.69 0.20 -6.38
C TRP A 77 1.61 1.05 -5.71
N TRP A 78 1.92 1.69 -4.57
CA TRP A 78 0.98 2.57 -3.88
C TRP A 78 0.61 3.76 -4.76
N ASP A 79 1.58 4.44 -5.36
CA ASP A 79 1.33 5.58 -6.25
C ASP A 79 0.44 5.20 -7.44
N ALA A 80 0.68 4.02 -8.04
CA ALA A 80 -0.13 3.51 -9.14
C ALA A 80 -1.58 3.14 -8.75
N ASN A 81 -1.83 2.78 -7.49
CA ASN A 81 -3.11 2.18 -7.08
C ASN A 81 -3.88 2.97 -6.00
N ARG A 82 -3.28 3.99 -5.37
CA ARG A 82 -3.82 4.73 -4.21
C ARG A 82 -5.23 5.27 -4.42
N GLU A 83 -5.49 5.84 -5.60
CA GLU A 83 -6.81 6.41 -5.91
C GLU A 83 -7.87 5.31 -6.02
N THR A 84 -7.54 4.18 -6.64
CA THR A 84 -8.42 3.01 -6.77
C THR A 84 -8.71 2.38 -5.41
N VAL A 85 -7.68 2.22 -4.58
CA VAL A 85 -7.81 1.70 -3.21
C VAL A 85 -8.70 2.63 -2.39
N TRP A 86 -8.48 3.95 -2.47
CA TRP A 86 -9.30 4.93 -1.76
C TRP A 86 -10.73 4.94 -2.24
N TYR A 87 -10.95 4.85 -3.56
CA TYR A 87 -12.29 4.68 -4.12
C TYR A 87 -12.96 3.43 -3.55
N ALA A 88 -12.29 2.27 -3.52
CA ALA A 88 -12.86 1.04 -3.00
C ALA A 88 -13.26 1.16 -1.52
N ILE A 89 -12.45 1.83 -0.70
CA ILE A 89 -12.72 2.04 0.73
C ILE A 89 -13.85 3.04 0.95
N THR A 90 -13.97 4.06 0.10
CA THR A 90 -14.90 5.18 0.30
C THR A 90 -16.19 5.03 -0.51
N CYS A 91 -16.09 4.97 -1.83
CA CYS A 91 -17.20 5.00 -2.77
C CYS A 91 -17.63 3.61 -3.25
N GLY A 92 -16.71 2.67 -3.29
CA GLY A 92 -16.97 1.26 -3.62
C GLY A 92 -17.48 0.45 -2.43
N ALA A 93 -17.53 1.04 -1.23
CA ALA A 93 -18.09 0.40 -0.06
C ALA A 93 -19.62 0.24 -0.19
N PRO A 94 -20.24 -0.73 0.52
CA PRO A 94 -21.69 -0.82 0.60
C PRO A 94 -22.33 0.50 1.05
N LYS A 95 -23.54 0.80 0.56
CA LYS A 95 -24.24 2.06 0.87
C LYS A 95 -24.50 2.27 2.36
N ASP A 96 -24.68 1.18 3.09
CA ASP A 96 -24.91 1.12 4.53
C ASP A 96 -23.61 0.94 5.33
N ALA A 97 -22.45 0.84 4.66
CA ALA A 97 -21.17 0.86 5.34
C ALA A 97 -20.98 2.22 6.03
N LYS A 98 -20.79 2.16 7.35
CA LYS A 98 -20.57 3.34 8.18
C LYS A 98 -19.15 3.33 8.72
N TYR A 99 -18.43 4.41 8.46
CA TYR A 99 -17.13 4.64 9.08
C TYR A 99 -17.31 5.11 10.53
N LYS A 100 -16.33 4.83 11.37
CA LYS A 100 -16.30 5.39 12.74
C LYS A 100 -15.60 6.74 12.71
N VAL A 101 -16.27 7.77 13.22
CA VAL A 101 -15.67 9.07 13.51
C VAL A 101 -15.12 9.01 14.93
N ILE A 102 -13.84 9.38 15.08
CA ILE A 102 -13.19 9.50 16.38
C ILE A 102 -13.25 10.96 16.80
N GLY A 103 -13.98 11.24 17.88
CA GLY A 103 -14.05 12.57 18.50
C GLY A 103 -12.73 12.94 19.18
N ALA A 104 -12.54 14.23 19.47
CA ALA A 104 -11.35 14.72 20.17
C ALA A 104 -11.21 14.14 21.60
N ASP A 105 -12.31 13.68 22.19
CA ASP A 105 -12.41 12.98 23.47
C ASP A 105 -12.15 11.46 23.35
N GLY A 106 -11.86 10.95 22.15
CA GLY A 106 -11.67 9.54 21.88
C GLY A 106 -12.97 8.75 21.71
N SER A 107 -14.13 9.40 21.79
CA SER A 107 -15.42 8.77 21.51
C SER A 107 -15.47 8.26 20.06
N ARG A 108 -16.09 7.10 19.85
CA ARG A 108 -16.26 6.49 18.51
C ARG A 108 -17.73 6.50 18.17
N THR A 109 -18.11 7.30 17.17
CA THR A 109 -19.51 7.39 16.69
C THR A 109 -19.60 6.95 15.24
N GLU A 110 -20.76 6.47 14.83
CA GLU A 110 -20.99 6.19 13.40
C GLU A 110 -21.06 7.50 12.62
N SER A 111 -20.41 7.52 11.46
CA SER A 111 -20.54 8.63 10.53
C SER A 111 -21.99 8.75 10.07
N ALA A 112 -22.57 9.95 10.24
CA ALA A 112 -23.88 10.29 9.68
C ALA A 112 -23.87 10.33 8.13
N MET A 113 -22.68 10.39 7.52
CA MET A 113 -22.50 10.25 6.07
C MET A 113 -22.13 8.80 5.73
N GLY A 114 -22.75 8.23 4.70
CA GLY A 114 -22.43 6.91 4.15
C GLY A 114 -21.19 6.91 3.23
N GLN A 115 -21.24 6.13 2.16
CA GLN A 115 -20.18 6.04 1.14
C GLN A 115 -19.83 7.43 0.53
N CYS A 116 -18.61 7.57 -0.01
CA CYS A 116 -18.12 8.78 -0.69
C CYS A 116 -18.01 10.05 0.18
N ARG A 117 -17.62 9.93 1.46
CA ARG A 117 -17.33 11.12 2.28
C ARG A 117 -15.96 11.71 1.92
N GLY A 118 -15.91 13.02 1.65
CA GLY A 118 -14.64 13.76 1.49
C GLY A 118 -13.85 13.42 0.22
N VAL A 119 -14.54 13.15 -0.90
CA VAL A 119 -13.96 12.80 -2.20
C VAL A 119 -13.34 14.03 -2.87
N THR A 120 -12.33 14.61 -2.23
CA THR A 120 -11.48 15.65 -2.81
C THR A 120 -10.11 15.10 -3.22
N GLY A 121 -9.88 13.79 -3.07
CA GLY A 121 -8.64 13.06 -3.37
C GLY A 121 -8.23 12.12 -2.23
N VAL A 122 -7.26 11.22 -2.46
CA VAL A 122 -6.60 10.47 -1.38
C VAL A 122 -6.00 11.48 -0.39
N PRO A 123 -6.36 11.44 0.91
CA PRO A 123 -5.79 12.37 1.88
C PRO A 123 -4.26 12.24 1.91
N THR A 124 -3.54 13.33 1.67
CA THR A 124 -2.07 13.36 1.63
C THR A 124 -1.42 13.03 2.97
N TYR A 125 -2.20 13.00 4.06
CA TYR A 125 -1.76 12.44 5.33
C TYR A 125 -1.31 10.98 5.18
N PHE A 126 -1.95 10.20 4.30
CA PHE A 126 -1.54 8.83 3.98
C PHE A 126 -0.21 8.76 3.21
N ASP A 127 0.20 9.83 2.53
CA ASP A 127 1.46 9.90 1.78
C ASP A 127 2.68 10.18 2.67
N TYR A 128 2.48 10.79 3.84
CA TYR A 128 3.54 11.06 4.83
C TYR A 128 3.54 10.09 6.00
N VAL A 129 2.80 9.00 5.88
CA VAL A 129 2.90 7.88 6.80
C VAL A 129 4.27 7.23 6.54
N PRO A 130 5.21 7.27 7.50
CA PRO A 130 6.46 6.54 7.38
C PRO A 130 6.16 5.08 7.05
N GLN A 131 7.02 4.41 6.27
CA GLN A 131 6.71 3.10 5.71
C GLN A 131 6.28 2.03 6.74
N TYR A 132 6.64 2.19 8.02
CA TYR A 132 6.22 1.34 9.14
C TYR A 132 4.79 1.60 9.68
N LEU A 133 4.09 2.62 9.19
CA LEU A 133 2.70 2.93 9.55
C LEU A 133 1.75 2.81 8.36
N ARG A 134 2.27 2.56 7.15
CA ARG A 134 1.41 2.30 5.98
C ARG A 134 0.76 0.93 6.07
N TRP A 135 1.32 -0.01 6.85
CA TRP A 135 0.81 -1.36 7.15
C TRP A 135 1.06 -1.78 8.61
#